data_AF-A0A957PZ66-F1
#
_entry.id   AF-A0A957PZ66-F1
#
_cell.length_a   1.000
_cell.length_b   1.000
_cell.length_c   1.000
_cell.angle_alpha   90.00
_cell.angle_beta   90.00
_cell.angle_gamma   90.00
#
_symmetry.space_group_name_H-M   'P 1'
#
loop_
_entity.id
_entity.type
_entity.pdbx_description
1 polymer ?
#
loop_
_entity_poly.entity_id
_entity_poly.type
_entity_poly.pdbx_seq_one_letter_code
_entity_poly.pdbx_strand_id
1 'polypeptide(L)'
;MTAPLLSQLFAGMATASTVIFGISTLVGLWAAYDRTVALGRFALLILGLSLCVLLAWSTWQKQRKQPDPLQSFHAVGVDSGLVAGGIGLLFLLTHNWQNAAPEDFTPLPWLTTWIQTQQPLWGERLLIHENLVAGALMVLLPLAIVTLWQRWQMPALWYQLPLRYWALAGVVIGAGALLLTFSRSAWFGLLGGALGAGYLYWRTDNTVNECRERHRDQLTRHD
;
A
#
# COMPACT_ATOMS: atom_id res chain seq x y z
N MET A 1 -11.98 1.08 28.75
CA MET A 1 -11.36 2.41 28.57
C MET A 1 -10.02 2.40 27.80
N THR A 2 -9.76 1.42 26.91
CA THR A 2 -8.51 1.32 26.12
C THR A 2 -8.60 1.93 24.71
N ALA A 3 -9.80 2.22 24.23
CA ALA A 3 -10.05 2.88 22.94
C ALA A 3 -9.26 4.18 22.68
N PRO A 4 -9.04 5.10 23.66
CA PRO A 4 -8.31 6.34 23.38
C PRO A 4 -6.81 6.14 23.17
N LEU A 5 -6.21 5.09 23.74
CA LEU A 5 -4.77 4.82 23.62
C LEU A 5 -4.44 4.24 22.24
N LEU A 6 -5.31 3.37 21.73
CA LEU A 6 -5.16 2.77 20.40
C LEU A 6 -5.29 3.83 19.30
N SER A 7 -6.29 4.71 19.41
CA SER A 7 -6.50 5.78 18.42
C SER A 7 -5.35 6.80 18.43
N GLN A 8 -4.77 7.11 19.60
CA GLN A 8 -3.60 7.99 19.71
C GLN A 8 -2.35 7.38 19.09
N LEU A 9 -2.13 6.06 19.24
CA LEU A 9 -1.00 5.38 18.63
C LEU A 9 -1.14 5.28 17.10
N PHE A 10 -2.33 4.96 16.59
CA PHE A 10 -2.59 4.98 15.15
C PHE A 10 -2.43 6.38 14.57
N ALA A 11 -2.94 7.41 15.26
CA ALA A 11 -2.73 8.79 14.86
C ALA A 11 -1.23 9.15 14.89
N GLY A 12 -0.48 8.75 15.92
CA GLY A 12 0.96 8.98 16.03
C GLY A 12 1.76 8.29 14.92
N MET A 13 1.47 7.03 14.60
CA MET A 13 2.15 6.28 13.53
C MET A 13 1.78 6.78 12.14
N ALA A 14 0.51 7.14 11.92
CA ALA A 14 0.08 7.80 10.69
C ALA A 14 0.82 9.13 10.53
N THR A 15 0.88 9.94 11.59
CA THR A 15 1.59 11.23 11.58
C THR A 15 3.09 11.04 11.30
N ALA A 16 3.75 10.10 11.98
CA ALA A 16 5.17 9.80 11.77
C ALA A 16 5.43 9.32 10.33
N SER A 17 4.58 8.46 9.79
CA SER A 17 4.67 7.99 8.40
C SER A 17 4.46 9.13 7.41
N THR A 18 3.47 10.00 7.66
CA THR A 18 3.24 11.20 6.86
C THR A 18 4.43 12.16 6.90
N VAL A 19 5.07 12.34 8.06
CA VAL A 19 6.26 13.18 8.21
C VAL A 19 7.44 12.58 7.46
N ILE A 20 7.72 11.28 7.62
CA ILE A 20 8.82 10.60 6.90
C ILE A 20 8.59 10.64 5.38
N PHE A 21 7.34 10.45 4.96
CA PHE A 21 6.94 10.58 3.56
C PHE A 21 7.13 12.01 3.05
N GLY A 22 6.74 13.01 3.83
CA GLY A 22 6.94 14.43 3.51
C GLY A 22 8.42 14.78 3.38
N ILE A 23 9.27 14.30 4.28
CA ILE A 23 10.72 14.51 4.22
C ILE A 23 11.31 13.83 2.99
N SER A 24 10.95 12.56 2.73
CA SER A 24 11.41 11.83 1.54
C SER A 24 10.98 12.52 0.25
N THR A 25 9.77 13.10 0.25
CA THR A 25 9.24 13.89 -0.87
C THR A 25 10.06 15.16 -1.10
N LEU A 26 10.35 15.91 -0.05
CA LEU A 26 11.16 17.13 -0.13
C LEU A 26 12.59 16.85 -0.58
N VAL A 27 13.21 15.79 -0.08
CA VAL A 27 14.54 15.35 -0.52
C VAL A 27 14.52 14.92 -1.98
N GLY A 28 13.50 14.16 -2.40
CA GLY A 28 13.34 13.73 -3.79
C GLY A 28 13.06 14.89 -4.76
N LEU A 29 12.37 15.93 -4.31
CA LEU A 29 12.13 17.15 -5.06
C LEU A 29 13.42 17.98 -5.19
N TRP A 30 14.18 18.11 -4.09
CA TRP A 30 15.46 18.82 -4.05
C TRP A 30 16.53 18.15 -4.91
N ALA A 31 16.57 16.82 -4.91
CA ALA A 31 17.53 16.04 -5.70
C ALA A 31 17.19 15.96 -7.21
N ALA A 32 16.00 16.38 -7.63
CA ALA A 32 15.61 16.34 -9.04
C ALA A 32 16.19 17.55 -9.78
N TYR A 33 17.23 17.31 -10.58
CA TYR A 33 17.87 18.35 -11.42
C TYR A 33 16.94 18.85 -12.55
N ASP A 34 15.94 18.04 -12.95
CA ASP A 34 14.94 18.38 -13.96
C ASP A 34 13.58 18.73 -13.32
N ARG A 35 13.14 19.98 -13.52
CA ARG A 35 11.87 20.52 -13.01
C ARG A 35 10.65 19.73 -13.46
N THR A 36 10.68 19.19 -14.67
CA THR A 36 9.54 18.50 -15.28
C THR A 36 9.31 17.16 -14.60
N VAL A 37 10.40 16.42 -14.34
CA VAL A 37 10.38 15.17 -13.57
C VAL A 37 10.01 15.45 -12.10
N ALA A 38 10.52 16.54 -11.52
CA ALA A 38 10.19 16.95 -10.16
C ALA A 38 8.69 17.23 -9.96
N LEU A 39 8.05 17.93 -10.90
CA LEU A 39 6.61 18.22 -10.87
C LEU A 39 5.77 16.95 -10.96
N GLY A 40 6.12 16.01 -11.85
CA GLY A 40 5.45 14.72 -11.93
C GLY A 40 5.55 13.93 -10.63
N ARG A 41 6.74 13.91 -10.03
CA ARG A 41 6.97 13.29 -8.71
C ARG A 41 6.13 13.95 -7.62
N PHE A 42 6.13 15.28 -7.57
CA PHE A 42 5.37 16.05 -6.60
C PHE A 42 3.86 15.81 -6.71
N ALA A 43 3.30 15.82 -7.93
CA ALA A 43 1.88 15.59 -8.16
C ALA A 43 1.44 14.20 -7.70
N LEU A 44 2.24 13.16 -7.97
CA LEU A 44 1.97 11.80 -7.53
C LEU A 44 2.09 11.64 -6.01
N LEU A 45 3.03 12.33 -5.38
CA LEU A 45 3.18 12.34 -3.91
C LEU A 45 2.03 13.07 -3.24
N ILE A 46 1.56 14.20 -3.79
CA ILE A 46 0.34 14.88 -3.36
C ILE A 46 -0.86 13.96 -3.54
N LEU A 47 -1.00 13.30 -4.69
CA LEU A 47 -2.10 12.37 -4.94
C LEU A 47 -2.11 11.23 -3.93
N GLY A 48 -0.94 10.63 -3.67
CA GLY A 48 -0.77 9.57 -2.66
C GLY A 48 -1.12 10.06 -1.25
N LEU A 49 -0.63 11.24 -0.86
CA LEU A 49 -0.98 11.86 0.42
C LEU A 49 -2.48 12.14 0.52
N SER A 50 -3.08 12.66 -0.54
CA SER A 50 -4.51 12.96 -0.62
C SER A 50 -5.34 11.69 -0.45
N LEU A 51 -4.93 10.60 -1.11
CA LEU A 51 -5.51 9.27 -0.93
C LEU A 51 -5.37 8.80 0.52
N CYS A 52 -4.19 8.89 1.13
CA CYS A 52 -4.00 8.54 2.53
C CYS A 52 -4.91 9.34 3.47
N VAL A 53 -5.05 10.65 3.25
CA VAL A 53 -5.94 11.53 4.03
C VAL A 53 -7.40 11.15 3.82
N LEU A 54 -7.84 10.92 2.58
CA LEU A 54 -9.20 10.49 2.28
C LEU A 54 -9.53 9.14 2.90
N LEU A 55 -8.59 8.19 2.85
CA LEU A 55 -8.73 6.88 3.49
C LEU A 55 -8.81 7.01 5.01
N ALA A 56 -7.91 7.77 5.64
CA ALA A 56 -7.92 8.04 7.07
C ALA A 56 -9.19 8.78 7.52
N TRP A 57 -9.69 9.70 6.70
CA TRP A 57 -10.95 10.39 6.93
C TRP A 57 -12.14 9.43 6.85
N SER A 58 -12.16 8.55 5.84
CA SER A 58 -13.23 7.57 5.66
C SER A 58 -13.30 6.56 6.82
N THR A 59 -12.14 6.13 7.34
CA THR A 59 -12.07 5.23 8.49
C THR A 59 -12.51 5.95 9.76
N TRP A 60 -12.05 7.18 9.99
CA TRP A 60 -12.49 8.00 11.12
C TRP A 60 -14.01 8.22 11.12
N GLN A 61 -14.59 8.52 9.95
CA GLN A 61 -16.03 8.72 9.81
C GLN A 61 -16.83 7.43 10.08
N LYS A 62 -16.34 6.27 9.61
CA LYS A 62 -16.96 4.96 9.90
C LYS A 62 -16.85 4.61 11.37
N GLN A 63 -15.69 4.87 11.99
CA GLN A 63 -15.44 4.59 13.40
C GLN A 63 -16.39 5.37 14.34
N ARG A 64 -16.84 6.56 13.93
CA ARG A 64 -17.90 7.31 14.66
C ARG A 64 -19.25 6.61 14.64
N LYS A 65 -19.57 5.86 13.59
CA LYS A 65 -20.86 5.16 13.45
C LYS A 65 -20.82 3.75 14.03
N GLN A 66 -19.70 3.04 13.86
CA GLN A 66 -19.47 1.70 14.38
C GLN A 66 -17.99 1.55 14.78
N PRO A 67 -17.69 1.33 16.08
CA PRO A 67 -16.33 1.36 16.60
C PRO A 67 -15.54 0.05 16.34
N ASP A 68 -15.82 -0.71 15.28
CA ASP A 68 -15.07 -1.93 14.96
C ASP A 68 -13.73 -1.58 14.28
N PRO A 69 -12.59 -1.67 15.00
CA PRO A 69 -11.30 -1.24 14.49
C PRO A 69 -10.81 -2.13 13.33
N LEU A 70 -11.21 -3.41 13.32
CA LEU A 70 -10.81 -4.40 12.30
C LEU A 70 -11.38 -4.06 10.92
N GLN A 71 -12.64 -3.60 10.84
CA GLN A 71 -13.25 -3.25 9.56
C GLN A 71 -12.56 -2.06 8.89
N SER A 72 -12.12 -1.08 9.69
CA SER A 72 -11.42 0.11 9.20
C SER A 72 -10.06 -0.28 8.61
N PHE A 73 -9.32 -1.17 9.28
CA PHE A 73 -8.02 -1.64 8.80
C PHE A 73 -8.13 -2.40 7.47
N HIS A 74 -9.17 -3.23 7.29
CA HIS A 74 -9.38 -3.97 6.05
C HIS A 74 -9.72 -3.09 4.85
N ALA A 75 -10.45 -1.98 5.07
CA ALA A 75 -10.78 -1.05 3.99
C ALA A 75 -9.51 -0.43 3.41
N VAL A 76 -8.66 0.13 4.27
CA VAL A 76 -7.37 0.73 3.87
C VAL A 76 -6.49 -0.29 3.13
N GLY A 77 -6.50 -1.53 3.60
CA GLY A 77 -5.80 -2.64 2.97
C GLY A 77 -6.20 -2.94 1.52
N VAL A 78 -7.50 -3.11 1.31
CA VAL A 78 -8.05 -3.36 -0.03
C VAL A 78 -7.78 -2.19 -0.94
N ASP A 79 -8.01 -0.97 -0.46
CA ASP A 79 -7.80 0.24 -1.24
C ASP A 79 -6.32 0.38 -1.62
N SER A 80 -5.41 0.07 -0.69
CA SER A 80 -3.97 0.05 -0.98
C SER A 80 -3.58 -1.00 -2.00
N GLY A 81 -4.21 -2.18 -1.99
CA GLY A 81 -4.00 -3.23 -2.99
C GLY A 81 -4.49 -2.82 -4.38
N LEU A 82 -5.66 -2.18 -4.45
CA LEU A 82 -6.21 -1.65 -5.70
C LEU A 82 -5.34 -0.53 -6.27
N VAL A 83 -4.90 0.41 -5.42
CA VAL A 83 -4.02 1.51 -5.81
C VAL A 83 -2.65 0.97 -6.24
N ALA A 84 -2.08 0.00 -5.53
CA ALA A 84 -0.84 -0.67 -5.93
C ALA A 84 -0.98 -1.35 -7.30
N GLY A 85 -2.09 -2.07 -7.51
CA GLY A 85 -2.41 -2.68 -8.79
C GLY A 85 -2.54 -1.66 -9.92
N GLY A 86 -3.23 -0.55 -9.67
CA GLY A 86 -3.38 0.55 -10.63
C GLY A 86 -2.05 1.22 -11.00
N ILE A 87 -1.22 1.53 -10.00
CA ILE A 87 0.13 2.09 -10.21
C ILE A 87 1.00 1.09 -10.98
N GLY A 88 0.98 -0.18 -10.57
CA GLY A 88 1.73 -1.24 -11.24
C GLY A 88 1.29 -1.42 -12.69
N LEU A 89 -0.02 -1.49 -12.95
CA LEU A 89 -0.56 -1.62 -14.30
C LEU A 89 -0.20 -0.40 -15.17
N LEU A 90 -0.34 0.80 -14.63
CA LEU A 90 0.02 2.03 -15.33
C LEU A 90 1.50 2.04 -15.70
N PHE A 91 2.39 1.65 -14.77
CA PHE A 91 3.81 1.48 -15.05
C PHE A 91 4.06 0.46 -16.16
N LEU A 92 3.45 -0.72 -16.09
CA LEU A 92 3.61 -1.76 -17.11
C LEU A 92 3.23 -1.27 -18.52
N LEU A 93 2.16 -0.48 -18.60
CA LEU A 93 1.64 0.04 -19.86
C LEU A 93 2.41 1.27 -20.39
N THR A 94 3.09 2.02 -19.54
CA THR A 94 3.70 3.32 -19.91
C THR A 94 5.23 3.33 -19.88
N HIS A 95 5.86 2.39 -19.18
CA HIS A 95 7.31 2.31 -19.10
C HIS A 95 7.91 1.96 -20.47
N ASN A 96 8.96 2.67 -20.88
CA ASN A 96 9.61 2.41 -22.17
C ASN A 96 10.56 1.21 -22.05
N TRP A 97 10.02 0.00 -22.26
CA TRP A 97 10.79 -1.24 -22.20
C TRP A 97 11.81 -1.41 -23.33
N GLN A 98 11.74 -0.59 -24.39
CA GLN A 98 12.72 -0.66 -25.49
C GLN A 98 14.03 0.03 -25.10
N ASN A 99 13.94 1.06 -24.25
CA ASN A 99 15.10 1.81 -23.76
C ASN A 99 15.63 1.27 -22.42
N ALA A 100 14.93 0.34 -21.79
CA ALA A 100 15.37 -0.26 -20.54
C ALA A 100 16.55 -1.21 -20.82
N ALA A 101 17.57 -1.21 -19.95
CA ALA A 101 18.82 -1.91 -20.24
C ALA A 101 18.56 -3.42 -20.36
N PRO A 102 18.97 -4.10 -21.46
CA PRO A 102 18.72 -5.53 -21.66
C PRO A 102 19.28 -6.41 -20.54
N GLU A 103 20.33 -5.94 -19.88
CA GLU A 103 20.99 -6.58 -18.75
C GLU A 103 20.10 -6.70 -17.51
N ASP A 104 19.20 -5.73 -17.28
CA ASP A 104 18.28 -5.75 -16.13
C ASP A 104 17.23 -6.87 -16.24
N PHE A 105 16.89 -7.31 -17.45
CA PHE A 105 15.83 -8.29 -17.70
C PHE A 105 16.32 -9.69 -18.07
N THR A 106 17.61 -9.97 -17.90
CA THR A 106 18.21 -11.29 -18.14
C THR A 106 17.44 -12.48 -17.54
N PRO A 107 16.81 -12.41 -16.35
CA PRO A 107 16.05 -13.55 -15.84
C PRO A 107 14.67 -13.76 -16.51
N LEU A 108 14.10 -12.74 -17.16
CA LEU A 108 12.69 -12.72 -17.62
C LEU A 108 12.48 -12.11 -19.03
N PRO A 109 13.30 -12.44 -20.06
CA PRO A 109 13.22 -11.80 -21.38
C PRO A 109 11.93 -12.10 -22.15
N TRP A 110 11.31 -13.26 -21.89
CA TRP A 110 10.04 -13.63 -22.51
C TRP A 110 8.89 -12.74 -22.02
N LEU A 111 8.92 -12.35 -20.74
CA LEU A 111 7.88 -11.54 -20.12
C LEU A 111 7.95 -10.10 -20.61
N THR A 112 9.13 -9.52 -20.69
CA THR A 112 9.33 -8.16 -21.21
C THR A 112 8.94 -8.06 -22.68
N THR A 113 9.32 -9.04 -23.49
CA THR A 113 8.90 -9.11 -24.90
C THR A 113 7.39 -9.19 -25.01
N TRP A 114 6.73 -10.03 -24.21
CA TRP A 114 5.28 -10.12 -24.20
C TRP A 114 4.64 -8.77 -23.79
N ILE A 115 5.10 -8.13 -22.72
CA ILE A 115 4.60 -6.81 -22.29
C ILE A 115 4.75 -5.77 -23.40
N GLN A 116 5.91 -5.72 -24.07
CA GLN A 116 6.16 -4.83 -25.21
C GLN A 116 5.14 -5.01 -26.32
N THR A 117 4.72 -6.24 -26.63
CA THR A 117 3.67 -6.48 -27.65
C THR A 117 2.28 -5.99 -27.25
N GLN A 118 2.03 -5.83 -25.95
CA GLN A 118 0.75 -5.38 -25.41
C GLN A 118 0.73 -3.88 -25.09
N GLN A 119 1.82 -3.15 -25.32
CA GLN A 119 1.87 -1.74 -24.96
C GLN A 119 1.00 -0.88 -25.87
N PRO A 120 0.20 0.03 -25.29
CA PRO A 120 -0.57 0.97 -26.08
C PRO A 120 0.34 2.04 -26.70
N LEU A 121 -0.01 2.48 -27.92
CA LEU A 121 0.72 3.51 -28.67
C LEU A 121 0.83 4.88 -27.95
N TRP A 122 0.05 5.13 -26.91
CA TRP A 122 0.09 6.37 -26.13
C TRP A 122 1.06 6.33 -24.94
N GLY A 123 1.70 5.19 -24.67
CA GLY A 123 2.62 5.01 -23.54
C GLY A 123 3.81 5.99 -23.55
N GLU A 124 4.31 6.35 -24.73
CA GLU A 124 5.48 7.23 -24.89
C GLU A 124 5.29 8.64 -24.33
N ARG A 125 4.04 9.11 -24.19
CA ARG A 125 3.74 10.45 -23.67
C ARG A 125 3.76 10.53 -22.14
N LEU A 126 3.67 9.38 -21.47
CA LEU A 126 3.58 9.26 -20.02
C LEU A 126 4.82 8.52 -19.50
N LEU A 127 5.98 9.17 -19.52
CA LEU A 127 7.20 8.62 -18.93
C LEU A 127 7.11 8.66 -17.40
N ILE A 128 6.67 7.55 -16.81
CA ILE A 128 6.67 7.37 -15.37
C ILE A 128 8.03 6.83 -14.95
N HIS A 129 8.68 7.54 -14.05
CA HIS A 129 9.99 7.17 -13.52
C HIS A 129 9.88 5.94 -12.61
N GLU A 130 10.72 4.93 -12.84
CA GLU A 130 10.73 3.65 -12.10
C GLU A 130 10.85 3.81 -10.57
N ASN A 131 11.75 4.68 -10.09
CA ASN A 131 11.95 4.94 -8.67
C ASN A 131 10.70 5.48 -7.97
N LEU A 132 9.85 6.20 -8.71
CA LEU A 132 8.59 6.68 -8.15
C LEU A 132 7.60 5.54 -7.95
N VAL A 133 7.47 4.67 -8.96
CA VAL A 133 6.60 3.49 -8.90
C VAL A 133 7.06 2.55 -7.80
N ALA A 134 8.36 2.26 -7.77
CA ALA A 134 9.01 1.49 -6.73
C ALA A 134 8.74 2.06 -5.32
N GLY A 135 8.88 3.38 -5.16
CA GLY A 135 8.63 4.08 -3.89
C GLY A 135 7.17 4.04 -3.43
N ALA A 136 6.21 4.08 -4.35
CA ALA A 136 4.80 3.92 -4.00
C ALA A 136 4.47 2.46 -3.63
N LEU A 137 4.93 1.51 -4.46
CA LEU A 137 4.65 0.09 -4.30
C LEU A 137 5.27 -0.50 -3.02
N MET A 138 6.46 -0.06 -2.61
CA MET A 138 7.10 -0.54 -1.38
C MET A 138 6.30 -0.21 -0.11
N VAL A 139 5.45 0.84 -0.14
CA VAL A 139 4.58 1.22 0.97
C VAL A 139 3.23 0.52 0.87
N LEU A 140 2.64 0.52 -0.32
CA LEU A 140 1.28 0.01 -0.54
C LEU A 140 1.20 -1.52 -0.47
N LEU A 141 2.19 -2.24 -1.01
CA LEU A 141 2.16 -3.70 -1.09
C LEU A 141 2.16 -4.38 0.29
N PRO A 142 3.04 -4.04 1.24
CA PRO A 142 3.01 -4.68 2.55
C PRO A 142 1.68 -4.47 3.29
N LEU A 143 1.11 -3.27 3.18
CA LEU A 143 -0.18 -2.95 3.78
C LEU A 143 -1.32 -3.78 3.15
N ALA A 144 -1.31 -3.90 1.82
CA ALA A 144 -2.27 -4.71 1.08
C ALA A 144 -2.11 -6.21 1.39
N ILE A 145 -0.89 -6.73 1.51
CA ILE A 145 -0.62 -8.13 1.81
C ILE A 145 -1.12 -8.50 3.21
N VAL A 146 -0.77 -7.70 4.23
CA VAL A 146 -1.14 -8.00 5.63
C VAL A 146 -2.66 -8.01 5.81
N THR A 147 -3.35 -7.04 5.21
CA THR A 147 -4.81 -6.93 5.30
C THR A 147 -5.52 -8.01 4.50
N LEU A 148 -4.99 -8.37 3.33
CA LEU A 148 -5.51 -9.46 2.52
C LEU A 148 -5.32 -10.82 3.22
N TRP A 149 -4.17 -11.04 3.85
CA TRP A 149 -3.87 -12.22 4.66
C TRP A 149 -4.86 -12.38 5.83
N GLN A 150 -5.05 -11.33 6.63
CA GLN A 150 -6.04 -11.32 7.71
C GLN A 150 -7.44 -11.63 7.20
N ARG A 151 -7.82 -11.03 6.07
CA ARG A 151 -9.14 -11.23 5.48
C ARG A 151 -9.35 -12.67 5.01
N TRP A 152 -8.29 -13.35 4.59
CA TRP A 152 -8.36 -14.77 4.25
C TRP A 152 -8.64 -15.68 5.44
N GLN A 153 -8.21 -15.29 6.64
CA GLN A 153 -8.48 -16.02 7.88
C GLN A 153 -9.93 -15.86 8.37
N MET A 154 -10.65 -14.85 7.89
CA MET A 154 -12.03 -14.62 8.27
C MET A 154 -13.00 -15.45 7.42
N PRO A 155 -14.04 -16.06 8.03
CA PRO A 155 -15.05 -16.81 7.29
C PRO A 155 -15.65 -15.93 6.20
N ALA A 156 -15.53 -16.39 4.95
CA ALA A 156 -15.90 -15.61 3.79
C ALA A 156 -17.42 -15.55 3.68
N LEU A 157 -18.00 -14.38 3.92
CA LEU A 157 -19.34 -14.09 3.42
C LEU A 157 -19.25 -13.94 1.89
N TRP A 158 -20.15 -14.61 1.16
CA TRP A 158 -20.13 -14.71 -0.30
C TRP A 158 -20.01 -13.35 -1.01
N TYR A 159 -20.65 -12.31 -0.49
CA TYR A 159 -20.59 -10.95 -1.06
C TYR A 159 -19.22 -10.26 -0.91
N GLN A 160 -18.32 -10.79 -0.07
CA GLN A 160 -16.97 -10.24 0.11
C GLN A 160 -15.93 -10.91 -0.78
N LEU A 161 -16.27 -12.02 -1.45
CA LEU A 161 -15.35 -12.75 -2.33
C LEU A 161 -14.81 -11.87 -3.47
N PRO A 162 -15.63 -11.09 -4.20
CA PRO A 162 -15.12 -10.26 -5.30
C PRO A 162 -14.02 -9.32 -4.82
N LEU A 163 -14.24 -8.67 -3.68
CA LEU A 163 -13.29 -7.72 -3.11
C LEU A 163 -11.93 -8.36 -2.76
N ARG A 164 -11.93 -9.62 -2.30
CA ARG A 164 -10.70 -10.38 -2.03
C ARG A 164 -9.93 -10.67 -3.32
N TYR A 165 -10.63 -11.09 -4.38
CA TYR A 165 -10.00 -11.36 -5.67
C TYR A 165 -9.46 -10.10 -6.33
N TRP A 166 -10.18 -8.98 -6.25
CA TRP A 166 -9.71 -7.68 -6.74
C TRP A 166 -8.47 -7.19 -5.99
N ALA A 167 -8.47 -7.27 -4.66
CA ALA A 167 -7.31 -6.92 -3.85
C ALA A 167 -6.10 -7.83 -4.16
N LEU A 168 -6.33 -9.15 -4.29
CA LEU A 168 -5.29 -10.10 -4.70
C LEU A 168 -4.72 -9.77 -6.08
N ALA A 169 -5.58 -9.52 -7.07
CA ALA A 169 -5.15 -9.15 -8.41
C ALA A 169 -4.29 -7.86 -8.35
N GLY A 170 -4.71 -6.87 -7.58
CA GLY A 170 -3.95 -5.65 -7.37
C GLY A 170 -2.58 -5.88 -6.73
N VAL A 171 -2.51 -6.73 -5.70
CA VAL A 171 -1.23 -7.13 -5.06
C VAL A 171 -0.33 -7.85 -6.05
N VAL A 172 -0.85 -8.79 -6.84
CA VAL A 172 -0.07 -9.55 -7.83
C VAL A 172 0.48 -8.63 -8.91
N ILE A 173 -0.34 -7.73 -9.46
CA ILE A 173 0.08 -6.76 -10.48
C ILE A 173 1.13 -5.80 -9.90
N GLY A 174 0.87 -5.26 -8.70
CA GLY A 174 1.82 -4.36 -8.03
C GLY A 174 3.14 -5.05 -7.71
N ALA A 175 3.13 -6.29 -7.23
CA ALA A 175 4.34 -7.05 -6.97
C ALA A 175 5.13 -7.35 -8.25
N GLY A 176 4.44 -7.71 -9.34
CA GLY A 176 5.05 -7.90 -10.66
C GLY A 176 5.70 -6.62 -11.18
N ALA A 177 5.03 -5.48 -11.06
CA ALA A 177 5.59 -4.19 -11.43
C ALA A 177 6.81 -3.84 -10.57
N LEU A 178 6.75 -4.04 -9.24
CA LEU A 178 7.88 -3.80 -8.35
C LEU A 178 9.10 -4.67 -8.72
N LEU A 179 8.88 -5.96 -8.99
CA LEU A 179 9.94 -6.86 -9.45
C LEU A 179 10.63 -6.33 -10.70
N LEU A 180 9.84 -5.82 -11.66
CA LEU A 180 10.36 -5.29 -12.92
C LEU A 180 11.00 -3.90 -12.80
N THR A 181 10.80 -3.18 -11.70
CA THR A 181 11.52 -1.90 -11.48
C THR A 181 12.99 -2.08 -11.08
N PHE A 182 13.42 -3.29 -10.68
CA PHE A 182 14.80 -3.62 -10.22
C PHE A 182 15.44 -2.65 -9.19
N SER A 183 14.65 -1.79 -8.57
CA SER A 183 15.15 -0.74 -7.69
C SER A 183 15.57 -1.32 -6.33
N ARG A 184 16.88 -1.30 -6.06
CA ARG A 184 17.48 -1.79 -4.80
C ARG A 184 16.87 -1.13 -3.56
N SER A 185 16.61 0.18 -3.63
CA SER A 185 15.95 0.92 -2.54
C SER A 185 14.52 0.45 -2.28
N ALA A 186 13.82 -0.02 -3.31
CA ALA A 186 12.46 -0.53 -3.17
C ALA A 186 12.41 -1.81 -2.35
N TRP A 187 13.42 -2.67 -2.47
CA TRP A 187 13.54 -3.89 -1.66
C TRP A 187 13.76 -3.59 -0.18
N PHE A 188 14.65 -2.65 0.14
CA PHE A 188 14.82 -2.18 1.52
C PHE A 188 13.56 -1.51 2.05
N GLY A 189 12.90 -0.70 1.22
CA GLY A 189 11.62 -0.09 1.56
C GLY A 189 10.51 -1.11 1.80
N LEU A 190 10.45 -2.18 1.01
CA LEU A 190 9.48 -3.25 1.15
C LEU A 190 9.74 -4.03 2.45
N LEU A 191 11.00 -4.30 2.79
CA LEU A 191 11.36 -4.88 4.08
C LEU A 191 10.91 -3.99 5.23
N GLY A 192 11.22 -2.68 5.18
CA GLY A 192 10.79 -1.72 6.18
C GLY A 192 9.26 -1.62 6.30
N GLY A 193 8.56 -1.58 5.17
CA GLY A 193 7.10 -1.56 5.11
C GLY A 193 6.47 -2.84 5.65
N ALA A 194 7.06 -4.00 5.36
CA ALA A 194 6.62 -5.29 5.90
C ALA A 194 6.79 -5.37 7.41
N LEU A 195 7.94 -4.92 7.93
CA LEU A 195 8.17 -4.83 9.38
C LEU A 195 7.17 -3.87 10.05
N GLY A 196 6.93 -2.70 9.45
CA GLY A 196 5.95 -1.73 9.96
C GLY A 196 4.52 -2.27 9.95
N ALA A 197 4.10 -2.89 8.85
CA ALA A 197 2.77 -3.51 8.73
C ALA A 197 2.60 -4.70 9.70
N GLY A 198 3.64 -5.51 9.86
CA GLY A 198 3.67 -6.61 10.83
C GLY A 198 3.58 -6.13 12.28
N TYR A 199 4.31 -5.06 12.63
CA TYR A 199 4.23 -4.42 13.95
C TYR A 199 2.83 -3.88 14.23
N LEU A 200 2.23 -3.16 13.28
CA LEU A 200 0.85 -2.66 13.38
C LEU A 200 -0.15 -3.78 13.59
N TYR A 201 0.01 -4.88 12.86
CA TYR A 201 -0.83 -6.07 13.02
C TYR A 201 -0.71 -6.66 14.42
N TRP A 202 0.50 -6.99 14.86
CA TRP A 202 0.77 -7.58 16.17
C TRP A 202 0.20 -6.73 17.30
N ARG A 203 0.33 -5.40 17.22
CA ARG A 203 -0.21 -4.51 18.25
C ARG A 203 -1.74 -4.45 18.28
N THR A 204 -2.37 -4.48 17.10
CA THR A 204 -3.83 -4.49 16.99
C THR A 204 -4.42 -5.77 17.57
N ASP A 205 -3.83 -6.92 17.26
CA ASP A 205 -4.28 -8.22 17.74
C ASP A 205 -4.22 -8.33 19.27
N ASN A 206 -3.10 -7.94 19.88
CA ASN A 206 -2.95 -7.92 21.34
C ASN A 206 -4.05 -7.08 22.02
N THR A 207 -4.40 -5.93 21.45
CA THR A 207 -5.41 -5.06 22.06
C THR A 207 -6.83 -5.62 21.94
N VAL A 208 -7.12 -6.31 20.82
CA VAL A 208 -8.40 -7.01 20.65
C VAL A 208 -8.53 -8.16 21.65
N ASN A 209 -7.46 -8.92 21.87
CA ASN A 209 -7.42 -10.03 22.83
C ASN A 209 -7.63 -9.53 24.27
N GLU A 210 -6.93 -8.48 24.70
CA GLU A 210 -7.12 -7.87 26.02
C GLU A 210 -8.57 -7.40 26.25
N CYS A 211 -9.22 -6.85 25.22
CA CYS A 211 -10.61 -6.38 25.33
C CYS A 211 -11.59 -7.55 25.45
N ARG A 212 -11.33 -8.65 24.72
CA ARG A 212 -12.14 -9.88 24.78
C ARG A 212 -12.04 -10.55 26.14
N GLU A 213 -10.84 -10.61 26.73
CA GLU A 213 -10.61 -11.15 28.07
C GLU A 213 -11.34 -10.33 29.14
N ARG A 214 -11.22 -9.00 29.13
CA ARG A 214 -11.95 -8.14 30.09
C ARG A 214 -13.46 -8.30 29.99
N HIS A 215 -14.00 -8.44 28.78
CA HIS A 215 -15.44 -8.65 28.60
C HIS A 215 -15.87 -10.04 29.11
N ARG A 216 -15.04 -11.07 28.92
CA ARG A 216 -15.28 -12.40 29.48
C ARG A 216 -15.29 -12.35 31.02
N ASP A 217 -14.33 -11.67 31.63
CA ASP A 217 -14.23 -11.53 33.09
C ASP A 217 -15.40 -10.73 33.70
N GLN A 218 -15.99 -9.81 32.93
CA GLN A 218 -17.18 -9.09 33.37
C GLN A 218 -18.43 -9.97 33.37
N LEU A 219 -18.56 -10.89 32.41
CA LEU A 219 -19.68 -11.83 32.35
C LEU A 219 -19.61 -12.84 33.50
N THR A 220 -18.43 -13.38 33.81
CA THR A 220 -18.26 -14.39 34.86
C THR A 220 -18.42 -13.87 36.29
N ARG A 221 -18.43 -12.54 36.51
CA ARG A 221 -18.66 -11.93 37.84
C ARG A 221 -20.14 -11.72 38.18
N HIS A 222 -21.03 -11.88 37.21
CA HIS A 222 -22.47 -11.66 37.40
C HIS A 222 -23.26 -12.97 37.53
N ASP A 223 -22.58 -14.11 37.43
CA ASP A 223 -23.10 -15.45 37.72
C ASP A 223 -22.68 -15.90 39.12
#